data_AF-A0A7C1TU16-F1
#
_entry.id   AF-A0A7C1TU16-F1
#
_cell.length_a   1.000
_cell.length_b   1.000
_cell.length_c   1.000
_cell.angle_alpha   90.00
_cell.angle_beta   90.00
_cell.angle_gamma   90.00
#
_symmetry.space_group_name_H-M   'P 1'
#
loop_
_entity.id
_entity.type
_entity.pdbx_description
1 polymer ?
#
loop_
_entity_poly.entity_id
_entity_poly.type
_entity_poly.pdbx_seq_one_letter_code
_entity_poly.pdbx_strand_id
1 'polypeptide(L)' 'MANKGNICCSYLARILRLTLLAPIIIKTVLDRRQPKGELALADFMVPFSVEWEEQRWRFGSVGLLVGSN' A
#
# COMPACT_ATOMS: atom_id res chain seq x y z
N MET A 1 31.56 -1.96 19.77
CA MET A 1 31.29 -0.83 18.85
C MET A 1 29.89 -0.99 18.29
N ALA A 2 29.00 -0.02 18.49
CA ALA A 2 27.62 -0.08 18.02
C ALA A 2 27.58 -0.06 16.49
N ASN A 3 27.11 -1.15 15.87
CA ASN A 3 26.85 -1.24 14.44
C ASN A 3 25.63 -0.37 14.14
N LYS A 4 25.85 0.88 13.70
CA LYS A 4 24.79 1.81 13.27
C LYS A 4 23.99 1.09 12.18
N GLY A 5 22.70 0.86 12.46
CA GLY A 5 21.80 0.06 11.63
C GLY A 5 21.86 0.50 10.17
N ASN A 6 22.51 -0.33 9.35
CA ASN A 6 22.67 -0.10 7.92
C ASN A 6 21.35 -0.50 7.25
N ILE A 7 20.34 0.36 7.37
CA ILE A 7 19.06 0.17 6.70
C ILE A 7 19.34 0.25 5.20
N CYS A 8 19.13 -0.87 4.49
CA CYS A 8 19.34 -0.92 3.05
C CYS A 8 18.40 0.09 2.35
N CYS A 9 18.89 0.82 1.35
CA CYS A 9 18.11 1.81 0.61
C CYS A 9 16.78 1.25 0.06
N SER A 10 16.75 -0.04 -0.30
CA SER A 10 15.54 -0.74 -0.74
C SER A 10 14.47 -0.84 0.34
N TYR A 11 14.87 -1.03 1.60
CA TYR A 11 13.96 -1.07 2.74
C TYR A 11 13.39 0.32 3.03
N LEU A 12 14.24 1.35 3.02
CA LEU A 12 13.80 2.73 3.22
C LEU A 12 12.84 3.17 2.12
N ALA A 13 13.13 2.84 0.85
CA ALA A 13 12.23 3.12 -0.26
C ALA A 13 10.88 2.41 -0.15
N ARG A 14 10.86 1.18 0.39
CA ARG A 14 9.62 0.45 0.69
C ARG A 14 8.79 1.15 1.76
N ILE A 15 9.42 1.60 2.85
CA ILE A 15 8.74 2.36 3.90
C ILE A 15 8.17 3.66 3.34
N LEU A 16 8.99 4.44 2.63
CA LEU A 16 8.56 5.70 2.02
C LEU A 16 7.38 5.48 1.07
N ARG A 17 7.40 4.44 0.22
CA ARG A 17 6.23 4.09 -0.60
C ARG A 17 4.99 3.85 0.25
N LEU A 18 5.06 3.02 1.29
CA LEU A 18 3.90 2.74 2.14
C LEU A 18 3.34 4.00 2.82
N THR A 19 4.16 5.03 3.08
CA THR A 19 3.69 6.33 3.61
C THR A 19 2.93 7.18 2.59
N LEU A 20 3.07 6.91 1.28
CA LEU A 20 2.31 7.60 0.22
C LEU A 20 0.89 7.07 0.07
N LEU A 21 0.56 5.96 0.74
CA LEU A 21 -0.74 5.34 0.70
C LEU A 21 -1.77 6.20 1.44
N ALA A 22 -2.98 6.29 0.89
CA ALA A 22 -4.06 7.05 1.48
C ALA A 22 -4.35 6.49 2.88
N PRO A 23 -4.54 7.34 3.89
CA PRO A 23 -4.65 6.91 5.28
C PRO A 23 -5.81 5.94 5.53
N ILE A 24 -6.87 6.03 4.72
CA ILE A 24 -8.01 5.10 4.78
C ILE A 24 -7.61 3.67 4.39
N ILE A 25 -6.72 3.49 3.42
CA ILE A 25 -6.26 2.16 2.96
C ILE A 25 -5.36 1.55 4.03
N ILE A 26 -4.44 2.34 4.59
CA ILE A 26 -3.60 1.91 5.73
C ILE A 26 -4.49 1.45 6.89
N LYS A 27 -5.52 2.24 7.22
CA LYS A 27 -6.49 1.89 8.26
C LYS A 27 -7.22 0.58 7.95
N THR A 28 -7.66 0.36 6.72
CA THR A 28 -8.31 -0.89 6.29
C THR A 28 -7.39 -2.10 6.44
N VAL A 29 -6.10 -1.94 6.11
CA VAL A 29 -5.08 -2.98 6.27
C VAL A 29 -4.85 -3.30 7.76
N LEU A 30 -4.64 -2.28 8.59
CA LEU A 30 -4.41 -2.42 10.03
C LEU A 30 -5.63 -3.00 10.75
N ASP A 31 -6.83 -2.59 10.37
CA ASP A 31 -8.09 -3.07 10.93
C ASP A 31 -8.48 -4.47 10.41
N ARG A 32 -7.66 -5.08 9.54
CA ARG A 32 -7.96 -6.35 8.85
C ARG A 32 -9.33 -6.36 8.15
N ARG A 33 -9.82 -5.19 7.72
CA ARG A 33 -11.08 -5.02 6.96
C ARG A 33 -10.85 -5.09 5.46
N GLN A 34 -9.80 -5.78 5.04
CA GLN A 34 -9.44 -5.98 3.65
C GLN A 34 -10.46 -6.96 3.03
N PRO A 35 -10.99 -6.70 1.82
CA PRO A 35 -11.84 -7.68 1.14
C PRO A 35 -11.03 -8.96 0.88
N LYS A 36 -11.64 -10.12 1.13
CA LYS A 36 -10.93 -11.40 1.09
C LYS A 36 -10.41 -11.68 -0.33
N GLY A 37 -9.10 -11.75 -0.49
CA GLY A 37 -8.44 -12.13 -1.75
C GLY A 37 -8.20 -10.99 -2.74
N GLU A 38 -8.56 -9.75 -2.38
CA GLU A 38 -8.58 -8.61 -3.31
C GLU A 38 -7.49 -7.56 -3.03
N LEU A 39 -6.88 -7.59 -1.84
CA LEU A 39 -5.85 -6.64 -1.45
C LEU A 39 -4.75 -7.36 -0.67
N ALA A 40 -3.55 -7.42 -1.25
CA ALA A 40 -2.36 -8.02 -0.67
C ALA A 40 -1.22 -7.00 -0.56
N LEU A 41 -0.25 -7.28 0.32
CA LEU A 41 0.93 -6.44 0.47
C LEU A 41 1.74 -6.30 -0.84
N ALA A 42 1.67 -7.32 -1.70
CA ALA A 42 2.31 -7.31 -3.02
C ALA A 42 1.77 -6.19 -3.92
N ASP A 43 0.50 -5.80 -3.77
CA ASP A 43 -0.12 -4.77 -4.61
C ASP A 43 0.45 -3.38 -4.32
N PHE A 44 0.94 -3.15 -3.10
CA PHE A 44 1.62 -1.91 -2.70
C PHE A 44 3.11 -1.88 -3.05
N MET A 45 3.65 -2.99 -3.55
CA MET A 45 5.06 -3.13 -3.90
C MET A 45 5.35 -2.76 -5.35
N VAL A 46 4.31 -2.73 -6.18
CA VAL A 46 4.33 -2.25 -7.56
C VAL A 46 4.19 -0.72 -7.55
N PRO A 47 4.76 0.03 -8.49
CA PRO A 47 4.49 1.46 -8.61
C PRO A 47 2.98 1.76 -8.65
N PHE A 48 2.56 2.72 -7.83
CA PHE A 48 1.18 3.19 -7.73
C PHE A 48 1.15 4.72 -7.72
N SER A 49 0.01 5.29 -8.07
CA SER A 49 -0.18 6.74 -8.11
C SER A 49 -0.11 7.34 -6.71
N VAL A 50 0.52 8.50 -6.56
CA VAL A 50 0.55 9.24 -5.29
C VAL A 50 -0.78 9.93 -4.99
N GLU A 51 -1.64 10.07 -6.00
CA GLU A 51 -2.94 10.71 -5.87
C GLU A 51 -3.90 9.81 -5.09
N TRP A 52 -4.35 10.29 -3.94
CA TRP A 52 -5.19 9.51 -3.03
C TRP A 52 -6.56 9.15 -3.62
N GLU A 53 -7.10 9.97 -4.51
CA GLU A 53 -8.36 9.67 -5.20
C GLU A 53 -8.19 8.45 -6.09
N GLU A 54 -7.14 8.42 -6.91
CA GLU A 54 -6.81 7.27 -7.76
C GLU A 54 -6.52 6.01 -6.93
N GLN A 55 -5.83 6.16 -5.79
CA GLN A 55 -5.61 5.04 -4.87
C GLN A 55 -6.92 4.50 -4.27
N ARG A 56 -7.90 5.36 -3.96
CA ARG A 56 -9.22 4.92 -3.45
C ARG A 56 -10.01 4.19 -4.52
N TRP A 57 -9.91 4.61 -5.78
CA TRP A 57 -10.43 3.83 -6.89
C TRP A 57 -9.72 2.49 -6.95
N ARG A 58 -8.40 2.46 -7.06
CA ARG A 58 -7.63 1.22 -7.29
C ARG A 58 -7.64 0.21 -6.13
N PHE A 59 -7.63 0.68 -4.87
CA PHE A 59 -7.47 -0.16 -3.68
C PHE A 59 -8.66 -0.09 -2.70
N GLY A 60 -9.56 0.87 -2.88
CA GLY A 60 -10.77 0.97 -2.09
C GLY A 60 -11.85 0.03 -2.62
N SER A 61 -12.86 -0.22 -1.79
CA SER A 61 -13.99 -1.11 -2.09
C SER A 61 -14.79 -0.76 -3.36
N VAL A 62 -14.55 0.42 -3.96
CA VAL A 62 -15.28 0.91 -5.14
C VAL A 62 -14.63 0.49 -6.47
N GLY A 63 -13.30 0.45 -6.61
CA GLY A 63 -12.69 0.04 -7.89
C GLY A 63 -12.30 -1.44 -7.98
N LEU A 64 -12.45 -2.22 -6.90
CA LEU A 64 -12.38 -3.69 -6.97
C LEU A 64 -13.57 -4.33 -7.71
N LEU A 65 -14.64 -3.58 -7.92
CA LEU A 65 -15.78 -3.99 -8.76
C LEU A 65 -15.59 -3.67 -10.25
N VAL A 66 -14.54 -2.90 -10.60
CA VAL A 66 -14.25 -2.47 -11.98
C VAL A 66 -12.82 -2.89 -12.33
N GLY A 67 -12.57 -4.19 -12.33
CA GLY A 67 -11.21 -4.71 -12.52
C GLY A 67 -11.17 -6.21 -12.77
N SER A 68 -12.09 -6.70 -13.61
CA SER A 68 -12.03 -8.06 -14.17
C SER A 68 -12.65 -8.04 -15.56
N ASN A 69 -11.89 -7.56 -16.55
CA ASN A 69 -12.08 -7.88 -17.96
C ASN A 69 -10.72 -7.93 -18.65
#